data_AF-A0A3D2UM55-F1
#
_entry.id   AF-A0A3D2UM55-F1
#
_cell.length_a   1.000
_cell.length_b   1.000
_cell.length_c   1.000
_cell.angle_alpha   90.00
_cell.angle_beta   90.00
_cell.angle_gamma   90.00
#
_symmetry.space_group_name_H-M   'P 1'
#
loop_
_entity.id
_entity.type
_entity.pdbx_description
1 polymer ?
#
loop_
_entity_poly.entity_id
_entity_poly.type
_entity_poly.pdbx_seq_one_letter_code
_entity_poly.pdbx_strand_id
1 'polypeptide(L)' 'MSGPGYYLPDVPYIMYFSGDYGIHGTYWHNNFGVPMSHGCVNLSIPDAEWAYNFAVVGTVVNVHD' A
#
# COMPACT_ATOMS: atom_id res chain seq x y z
N MET A 1 3.36 7.25 6.86
CA MET A 1 4.55 6.52 6.37
C MET A 1 5.68 7.50 6.10
N SER A 2 6.92 7.12 6.42
CA SER A 2 8.09 7.99 6.26
C SER A 2 9.33 7.18 5.89
N GLY A 3 10.25 7.78 5.15
CA GLY A 3 11.52 7.17 4.76
C GLY A 3 12.51 8.21 4.23
N PRO A 4 13.69 7.80 3.76
CA PRO A 4 14.67 8.72 3.19
C PRO A 4 14.05 9.52 2.04
N GLY A 5 13.93 10.84 2.21
CA GLY A 5 13.43 11.74 1.17
C GLY A 5 11.90 11.85 1.07
N TYR A 6 11.11 11.24 1.97
CA TYR A 6 9.66 11.44 1.98
C TYR A 6 9.01 11.33 3.37
N TYR A 7 7.94 12.10 3.56
CA TYR A 7 7.09 12.05 4.73
C TYR A 7 5.62 12.19 4.28
N LEU A 8 4.84 11.14 4.50
CA LEU A 8 3.44 11.03 4.09
C LEU A 8 2.61 10.73 5.34
N PRO A 9 2.03 11.74 6.00
CA PRO A 9 1.17 11.52 7.16
C PRO A 9 -0.13 10.82 6.78
N ASP A 10 -0.75 10.13 7.74
CA ASP A 10 -2.13 9.62 7.63
C ASP A 10 -2.41 8.74 6.40
N VAL A 11 -1.43 7.93 5.99
CA VAL A 11 -1.61 6.94 4.93
C VAL A 11 -2.68 5.93 5.36
N PRO A 12 -3.79 5.80 4.63
CA PRO A 12 -4.92 4.99 5.08
C PRO A 12 -4.75 3.51 4.72
N TYR A 13 -5.45 2.65 5.49
CA TYR A 13 -5.65 1.23 5.18
C TYR A 13 -4.36 0.42 4.97
N ILE A 14 -3.37 0.63 5.85
CA ILE A 14 -2.06 -0.03 5.73
C ILE A 14 -2.17 -1.51 6.12
N MET A 15 -1.72 -2.39 5.23
CA MET A 15 -1.62 -3.83 5.43
C MET A 15 -0.18 -4.29 5.16
N TYR A 16 0.58 -4.58 6.21
CA TYR A 16 1.97 -5.05 6.07
C TYR A 16 2.02 -6.53 5.67
N PHE A 17 2.96 -6.87 4.77
CA PHE A 17 3.16 -8.24 4.32
C PHE A 17 4.63 -8.70 4.31
N SER A 18 5.60 -7.78 4.36
CA SER A 18 7.02 -8.13 4.43
C SER A 18 7.84 -7.02 5.08
N GLY A 19 8.22 -7.18 6.35
CA GLY A 19 8.89 -6.13 7.11
C GLY A 19 8.08 -4.83 7.09
N ASP A 20 8.69 -3.76 6.56
CA ASP A 20 8.06 -2.44 6.42
C ASP A 20 7.30 -2.26 5.09
N TYR A 21 7.27 -3.28 4.22
CA TYR A 21 6.48 -3.26 2.98
C TYR A 21 5.03 -3.61 3.24
N GLY A 22 4.13 -2.78 2.69
CA GLY A 22 2.70 -2.96 2.81
C GLY A 22 1.92 -2.55 1.58
N ILE A 23 0.65 -2.92 1.58
CA ILE A 23 -0.38 -2.45 0.66
C ILE A 23 -1.12 -1.32 1.38
N HIS A 24 -1.37 -0.19 0.72
CA HIS A 24 -2.08 0.93 1.35
C HIS A 24 -2.77 1.85 0.33
N GLY A 25 -3.67 2.69 0.83
CA GLY A 25 -4.28 3.76 0.03
C GLY A 25 -3.29 4.89 -0.25
N THR A 26 -3.37 5.48 -1.44
CA THR A 26 -2.44 6.51 -1.90
C THR A 26 -3.20 7.76 -2.32
N TYR A 27 -2.96 8.88 -1.63
CA TYR A 27 -3.61 10.17 -1.93
C TYR A 27 -2.73 11.13 -2.76
N TRP A 28 -1.42 10.87 -2.87
CA TRP A 28 -0.46 11.79 -3.48
C TRP A 28 -0.26 11.58 -4.99
N HIS A 29 -0.80 10.51 -5.58
CA HIS A 29 -0.80 10.30 -7.02
C HIS A 29 -1.95 9.38 -7.47
N ASN A 30 -2.23 9.39 -8.77
CA ASN A 30 -3.19 8.49 -9.43
C ASN A 30 -2.57 7.66 -10.58
N ASN A 31 -1.24 7.58 -10.67
CA ASN A 31 -0.52 6.89 -11.75
C ASN A 31 -0.44 5.37 -11.54
N PHE A 32 -1.59 4.72 -11.33
CA PHE A 32 -1.68 3.28 -11.07
C PHE A 32 -1.32 2.47 -12.32
N GLY A 33 -0.76 1.27 -12.11
CA GLY A 33 -0.21 0.43 -13.20
C GLY A 33 1.21 0.82 -13.62
N VAL A 34 1.77 1.89 -13.07
CA VAL A 34 3.17 2.29 -13.23
C VAL A 34 3.84 2.30 -11.85
N PRO A 35 5.03 1.69 -11.68
CA PRO A 35 5.74 1.71 -10.40
C PRO A 35 6.03 3.14 -9.91
N MET A 36 5.50 3.48 -8.74
CA MET A 36 5.64 4.80 -8.11
C MET A 36 5.67 4.71 -6.58
N SER A 37 6.57 3.88 -6.05
CA SER A 37 6.75 3.72 -4.60
C SER A 37 8.20 3.34 -4.25
N HIS A 38 8.51 3.29 -2.95
CA HIS A 38 9.77 2.76 -2.43
C HIS A 38 9.66 1.26 -2.09
N GLY A 39 8.71 0.54 -2.70
CA GLY A 39 8.48 -0.90 -2.55
C GLY A 39 7.10 -1.29 -2.00
N CYS A 40 6.36 -0.35 -1.40
CA CYS A 40 4.95 -0.57 -1.05
C CYS A 40 4.07 -0.67 -2.30
N VAL A 41 2.91 -1.33 -2.17
CA VAL A 41 1.93 -1.44 -3.25
C VAL A 41 0.84 -0.37 -3.06
N ASN A 42 0.80 0.58 -3.97
CA ASN A 42 -0.12 1.71 -3.91
C ASN A 42 -1.46 1.35 -4.54
N LEU A 43 -2.54 1.52 -3.77
CA LEU A 43 -3.91 1.39 -4.25
C LEU A 43 -4.62 2.75 -4.23
N SER A 44 -5.71 2.86 -4.99
CA SER A 44 -6.67 3.95 -4.76
C SER A 44 -7.24 3.81 -3.34
N ILE A 45 -7.68 4.91 -2.73
CA ILE A 45 -8.24 4.85 -1.36
C ILE A 45 -9.44 3.89 -1.27
N PRO A 46 -10.42 3.89 -2.22
CA PRO A 46 -11.51 2.92 -2.21
C PRO A 46 -11.05 1.46 -2.35
N ASP A 47 -10.06 1.17 -3.19
CA ASP A 47 -9.55 -0.19 -3.36
C ASP A 47 -8.81 -0.67 -2.12
N ALA A 48 -8.05 0.24 -1.47
CA ALA A 48 -7.37 -0.04 -0.22
C ALA A 48 -8.36 -0.33 0.91
N GLU A 49 -9.44 0.44 1.00
CA GLU A 49 -10.52 0.20 1.97
C GLU A 49 -11.17 -1.17 1.73
N TRP A 50 -11.51 -1.48 0.48
CA TRP A 50 -12.08 -2.78 0.13
C TRP A 50 -11.13 -3.92 0.53
N ALA A 51 -9.86 -3.82 0.18
CA ALA A 51 -8.86 -4.84 0.48
C ALA A 51 -8.65 -4.98 1.99
N TYR A 52 -8.63 -3.88 2.75
CA TYR A 52 -8.49 -3.87 4.20
C TYR A 52 -9.67 -4.54 4.91
N ASN A 53 -10.89 -4.35 4.40
CA ASN A 53 -12.08 -5.00 4.94
C ASN A 53 -12.23 -6.46 4.50
N PHE A 54 -11.62 -6.84 3.37
CA PHE A 54 -11.63 -8.20 2.83
C PHE A 54 -10.57 -9.11 3.47
N ALA A 55 -9.34 -8.62 3.55
CA ALA A 55 -8.18 -9.40 3.98
C ALA A 55 -8.13 -9.52 5.50
N VAL A 56 -7.62 -10.64 5.98
CA VAL A 56 -7.33 -10.87 7.40
C VAL A 56 -5.85 -11.13 7.59
N VAL A 57 -5.35 -11.00 8.82
CA VAL A 57 -3.96 -11.37 9.13
C VAL A 57 -3.72 -12.83 8.77
N GLY A 58 -2.69 -13.08 7.95
CA GLY A 58 -2.39 -14.40 7.39
C GLY A 58 -2.89 -14.64 5.96
N THR A 59 -3.68 -13.71 5.39
CA THR A 59 -3.97 -13.72 3.94
C THR A 59 -2.64 -13.67 3.16
N VAL A 60 -2.47 -14.58 2.20
CA VAL A 60 -1.25 -14.67 1.40
C VAL A 60 -1.17 -13.49 0.44
N VAL A 61 -0.03 -12.79 0.46
CA VAL A 61 0.37 -11.86 -0.59
C VAL A 61 1.38 -12.57 -1.49
N ASN A 62 1.03 -12.74 -2.76
CA ASN A 62 1.92 -13.30 -3.77
C ASN A 62 2.32 -12.19 -4.75
N VAL A 63 3.61 -11.88 -4.82
CA VAL A 63 4.17 -10.92 -5.77
C VAL A 63 4.88 -11.70 -6.87
N HIS A 64 4.51 -11.44 -8.11
CA HIS A 64 5.05 -12.11 -9.30
C HIS A 64 5.13 -11.14 -10.48
N ASP A 65 5.84 -11.54 -11.52
CA ASP A 65 5.92 -10.83 -12.81
C ASP A 65 4.71 -11.11 -13.71
#